data_AF-A0A6J2IJ40-F1
#
_entry.id   AF-A0A6J2IJ40-F1
#
_cell.length_a   1.000
_cell.length_b   1.000
_cell.length_c   1.000
_cell.angle_alpha   90.00
_cell.angle_beta   90.00
_cell.angle_gamma   90.00
#
_symmetry.space_group_name_H-M   'P 1'
#
loop_
_entity.id
_entity.type
_entity.pdbx_description
1 polymer ?
#
loop_
_entity_poly.entity_id
_entity_poly.type
_entity_poly.pdbx_seq_one_letter_code
_entity_poly.pdbx_strand_id
1 'polypeptide(L)'
;MELPFFHGKITRRTCEELLAKKRKNGSYLIRESESVEGALCLCIFFENLVYTYRIFREHQGYFRIQTSEGAPERIFRTLKDLIYAFEKPDQGLITNLRYPVKKQKASQRSQRFNSGIDKVYSEIDDADYVTVLP
;
A
#
# COMPACT_ATOMS: atom_id res chain seq x y z
N MET A 1 -15.99 0.18 4.11
CA MET A 1 -15.47 0.29 2.73
C MET A 1 -14.00 0.69 2.80
N GLU A 2 -13.08 -0.22 2.49
CA GLU A 2 -11.67 0.12 2.37
C GLU A 2 -11.43 0.93 1.07
N LEU A 3 -10.69 2.04 1.15
CA LEU A 3 -10.30 2.80 -0.03
C LEU A 3 -9.20 2.03 -0.78
N PRO A 4 -9.36 1.73 -2.07
CA PRO A 4 -8.42 0.86 -2.78
C PRO A 4 -7.01 1.46 -2.89
N PHE A 5 -6.92 2.79 -2.91
CA PHE A 5 -5.66 3.56 -2.94
C PHE A 5 -5.08 3.83 -1.55
N PHE A 6 -5.71 3.36 -0.48
CA PHE A 6 -5.21 3.50 0.89
C PHE A 6 -4.45 2.24 1.30
N HIS A 7 -3.16 2.38 1.59
CA HIS A 7 -2.27 1.26 1.92
C HIS A 7 -2.05 1.09 3.43
N GLY A 8 -2.49 2.05 4.25
CA GLY A 8 -2.25 2.04 5.70
C GLY A 8 -0.79 2.31 6.05
N LYS A 9 -0.28 1.62 7.07
CA LYS A 9 1.10 1.70 7.54
C LYS A 9 2.08 0.99 6.60
N ILE A 10 2.43 1.64 5.49
CA ILE A 10 3.55 1.23 4.63
C ILE A 10 4.69 2.24 4.74
N THR A 11 5.93 1.77 4.57
CA THR A 11 7.09 2.65 4.63
C THR A 11 7.18 3.54 3.40
N ARG A 12 7.89 4.67 3.52
CA ARG A 12 8.23 5.55 2.40
C ARG A 12 8.87 4.76 1.26
N ARG A 13 9.82 3.88 1.57
CA ARG A 13 10.51 3.05 0.58
C ARG A 13 9.54 2.12 -0.17
N THR A 14 8.68 1.40 0.54
CA THR A 14 7.68 0.53 -0.11
C THR A 14 6.72 1.34 -0.99
N CYS A 15 6.32 2.53 -0.54
CA CYS A 15 5.49 3.43 -1.34
C CYS A 15 6.18 3.85 -2.64
N GLU A 16 7.45 4.27 -2.56
CA GLU A 16 8.25 4.67 -3.72
C GLU A 16 8.41 3.50 -4.71
N GLU A 17 8.70 2.29 -4.22
CA GLU A 17 8.80 1.08 -5.05
C GLU A 17 7.48 0.75 -5.77
N LEU A 18 6.33 0.84 -5.08
CA LEU A 18 5.02 0.59 -5.67
C LEU A 18 4.68 1.59 -6.79
N LEU A 19 4.98 2.87 -6.57
CA LEU A 19 4.77 3.94 -7.54
C LEU A 19 5.75 3.82 -8.72
N ALA A 20 7.02 3.58 -8.43
CA ALA A 20 8.08 3.38 -9.42
C ALA A 20 7.87 2.11 -10.25
N LYS A 21 7.16 1.09 -9.73
CA LYS A 21 6.77 -0.08 -10.53
C LYS A 21 5.67 0.24 -11.55
N LYS A 22 4.81 1.23 -11.26
CA LYS A 22 3.75 1.66 -12.19
C LYS A 22 4.29 2.52 -13.32
N ARG A 23 5.32 3.34 -13.06
CA ARG A 23 5.97 4.27 -14.04
C ARG A 23 4.99 5.08 -14.88
N LYS A 24 3.92 5.57 -14.25
CA LYS A 24 2.89 6.38 -14.92
C LYS A 24 2.70 7.69 -14.16
N ASN A 25 2.90 8.81 -14.84
CA ASN A 25 2.68 10.14 -14.26
C ASN A 25 1.23 10.29 -13.77
N GLY A 26 1.07 10.84 -12.58
CA GLY A 26 -0.23 10.92 -11.89
C GLY A 26 -0.66 9.61 -11.23
N SER A 27 0.24 8.61 -11.13
CA SER A 27 0.01 7.45 -10.25
C SER A 27 0.09 7.90 -8.80
N TYR A 28 -0.84 7.44 -7.97
CA TYR A 28 -0.89 7.88 -6.58
C TYR A 28 -1.36 6.79 -5.61
N LEU A 29 -1.02 6.98 -4.34
CA LEU A 29 -1.56 6.23 -3.22
C LEU A 29 -1.54 7.07 -1.94
N ILE A 30 -2.33 6.66 -0.96
CA ILE A 30 -2.31 7.23 0.39
C ILE A 30 -1.75 6.19 1.37
N ARG A 31 -0.85 6.64 2.24
CA ARG A 31 -0.31 5.87 3.36
C ARG A 31 -0.42 6.66 4.66
N GLU A 32 -0.22 5.99 5.78
CA GLU A 32 -0.01 6.67 7.07
C GLU A 32 1.38 7.31 7.11
N SER A 33 1.49 8.45 7.78
CA SER A 33 2.76 9.13 7.95
C SER A 33 3.61 8.40 8.99
N GLU A 34 4.87 8.11 8.66
CA GLU A 34 5.83 7.51 9.59
C GLU A 34 6.38 8.52 10.60
N SER A 35 6.37 9.81 10.26
CA SER A 35 6.98 10.87 11.06
C SER A 35 5.98 11.67 11.89
N VAL A 36 4.70 11.64 11.54
CA VAL A 36 3.65 12.42 12.22
C VAL A 36 2.48 11.51 12.52
N GLU A 37 2.27 11.22 13.80
CA GLU A 37 1.17 10.37 14.23
C GLU A 37 -0.19 10.96 13.84
N GLY A 38 -1.11 10.12 13.37
CA GLY A 38 -2.45 10.53 12.93
C GLY A 38 -2.51 11.23 11.57
N ALA A 39 -1.37 11.69 11.02
CA ALA A 39 -1.30 12.26 9.68
C ALA A 39 -1.21 11.17 8.60
N LEU A 40 -1.69 11.53 7.41
CA LEU A 40 -1.59 10.71 6.21
C LEU A 40 -0.63 11.37 5.21
N CYS A 41 -0.14 10.58 4.27
CA CYS A 41 0.71 11.03 3.19
C CYS A 41 0.07 10.63 1.86
N LEU A 42 -0.23 11.63 1.02
CA LEU A 42 -0.57 11.45 -0.38
C LEU A 42 0.74 11.42 -1.18
N CYS A 43 1.04 10.28 -1.79
CA CYS A 43 2.24 10.10 -2.59
C CYS A 43 1.87 10.01 -4.06
N ILE A 44 2.56 10.79 -4.91
CA ILE A 44 2.26 10.95 -6.34
C ILE A 44 3.55 10.75 -7.14
N PHE A 45 3.49 9.89 -8.16
CA PHE A 45 4.58 9.69 -9.11
C PHE A 45 4.49 10.70 -10.25
N PHE A 46 5.57 11.43 -10.49
CA PHE A 46 5.71 12.35 -11.61
C PHE A 46 7.18 12.47 -12.00
N GLU A 47 7.49 12.32 -13.28
CA GLU A 47 8.85 12.50 -13.83
C GLU A 47 9.94 11.72 -13.07
N ASN A 48 9.68 10.44 -12.78
CA ASN A 48 10.58 9.54 -12.04
C ASN A 48 10.83 9.93 -10.57
N LEU A 49 10.09 10.90 -10.04
CA LEU A 49 10.12 11.32 -8.66
C LEU A 49 8.79 11.00 -7.96
N VAL A 50 8.87 10.82 -6.64
CA VAL A 50 7.69 10.62 -5.79
C VAL A 50 7.53 11.84 -4.90
N TYR A 51 6.48 12.62 -5.18
CA TYR A 51 6.10 13.78 -4.41
C TYR A 51 5.18 13.35 -3.28
N THR A 52 5.46 13.82 -2.07
CA THR A 52 4.68 13.48 -0.88
C THR A 52 4.05 14.72 -0.28
N TYR A 53 2.72 14.71 -0.18
CA TYR A 53 1.93 15.77 0.43
C TYR A 53 1.35 15.26 1.75
N ARG A 54 1.45 16.06 2.81
CA ARG A 54 0.94 15.67 4.12
C ARG A 54 -0.53 16.06 4.25
N ILE A 55 -1.34 15.12 4.73
CA ILE A 55 -2.76 15.31 5.01
C ILE A 55 -2.96 15.18 6.53
N PHE A 56 -3.51 16.22 7.13
CA PHE A 56 -3.87 16.28 8.54
C PHE A 56 -5.35 15.96 8.74
N ARG A 57 -5.65 15.31 9.86
CA ARG A 57 -7.02 15.09 10.33
C ARG A 57 -7.34 16.19 11.33
N GLU A 58 -8.34 17.00 11.03
CA GLU A 58 -8.80 18.10 11.88
C GLU A 58 -9.80 17.59 12.93
N HIS A 59 -10.00 18.36 14.00
CA HIS A 59 -10.79 17.97 15.18
C HIS A 59 -12.25 17.57 14.90
N GLN A 60 -12.83 18.01 13.78
CA GLN A 60 -14.20 17.69 13.39
C GLN A 60 -14.29 16.56 12.35
N GLY A 61 -13.21 15.79 12.13
CA GLY A 61 -13.16 14.70 11.17
C GLY A 61 -12.91 15.12 9.72
N TYR A 62 -12.65 16.40 9.49
CA TYR A 62 -12.23 16.91 8.18
C TYR A 62 -10.75 16.60 7.90
N PHE A 63 -10.39 16.68 6.62
CA PHE A 63 -9.04 16.48 6.12
C PHE A 63 -8.51 17.76 5.51
N ARG A 64 -7.31 18.18 5.92
CA ARG A 64 -6.57 19.31 5.35
C ARG A 64 -5.29 18.79 4.72
N ILE A 65 -4.96 19.25 3.52
CA ILE A 65 -3.74 18.85 2.82
C ILE A 65 -2.80 20.04 2.69
N GLN A 66 -1.52 19.81 2.96
CA GLN A 66 -0.47 20.78 2.77
C GLN A 66 0.05 20.70 1.33
N THR A 67 -0.41 21.62 0.49
CA THR A 67 0.01 21.78 -0.91
C THR A 67 1.19 22.75 -1.03
N SER A 68 1.61 23.06 -2.26
CA SER A 68 2.65 24.06 -2.54
C SER A 68 2.31 25.45 -1.96
N GLU A 69 3.35 26.23 -1.63
CA GLU A 69 3.20 27.60 -1.11
C GLU A 69 2.43 28.46 -2.13
N GLY A 70 1.34 29.08 -1.68
CA GLY A 70 0.46 29.93 -2.50
C GLY A 70 -0.82 29.25 -2.99
N ALA A 71 -0.96 27.92 -2.86
CA ALA A 71 -2.25 27.28 -3.07
C ALA A 71 -3.19 27.53 -1.86
N PRO A 72 -4.49 27.82 -2.10
CA PRO A 72 -5.43 28.04 -1.00
C PRO A 72 -5.56 26.78 -0.15
N GLU A 73 -5.49 26.92 1.17
CA GLU A 73 -5.75 25.81 2.07
C GLU A 73 -7.19 25.32 1.86
N ARG A 74 -7.34 24.01 1.69
CA ARG A 74 -8.66 23.37 1.49
C ARG A 74 -8.90 22.31 2.53
N ILE A 75 -10.14 22.28 2.99
CA ILE A 75 -10.66 21.36 3.98
C ILE A 75 -11.71 20.47 3.30
N PHE A 76 -11.57 19.16 3.48
CA PHE A 76 -12.42 18.15 2.84
C PHE A 76 -13.13 17.31 3.89
N ARG A 77 -14.37 16.91 3.63
CA ARG A 77 -15.15 16.06 4.55
C ARG A 77 -14.64 14.63 4.57
N THR A 78 -14.27 14.11 3.41
CA THR A 78 -13.76 12.75 3.26
C THR A 78 -12.49 12.73 2.42
N LEU A 79 -11.68 11.67 2.58
CA LEU A 79 -10.55 11.41 1.69
C LEU A 79 -10.98 11.23 0.23
N LYS A 80 -12.21 10.75 -0.03
CA LYS A 80 -12.71 10.63 -1.40
C LYS A 80 -12.91 12.00 -2.04
N ASP A 81 -13.50 12.94 -1.30
CA ASP A 81 -13.72 14.31 -1.79
C ASP A 81 -12.40 15.02 -2.05
N LEU A 82 -11.42 14.80 -1.17
CA LEU A 82 -10.05 15.27 -1.35
C LEU A 82 -9.50 14.76 -2.69
N ILE A 83 -9.50 13.44 -2.90
CA ILE A 83 -8.99 12.84 -4.14
C ILE A 83 -9.73 13.38 -5.37
N TYR A 84 -11.06 13.44 -5.34
CA TYR A 84 -11.87 13.95 -6.45
C TYR A 84 -11.54 15.40 -6.81
N ALA A 85 -11.25 16.25 -5.82
CA ALA A 85 -10.82 17.61 -6.07
C ALA A 85 -9.48 17.65 -6.82
N PHE A 86 -8.52 16.82 -6.40
CA PHE A 86 -7.16 16.76 -6.96
C PHE A 86 -7.03 15.93 -8.25
N GLU A 87 -8.09 15.25 -8.70
CA GLU A 87 -8.17 14.66 -10.04
C GLU A 87 -8.21 15.75 -11.13
N LYS A 88 -8.68 16.96 -10.78
CA LYS A 88 -8.69 18.12 -11.66
C LYS A 88 -7.28 18.75 -11.78
N PRO A 89 -6.92 19.33 -12.93
CA PRO A 89 -5.68 20.07 -13.09
C PRO A 89 -5.65 21.35 -12.23
N ASP A 90 -4.44 21.87 -12.00
CA ASP A 90 -4.19 23.19 -11.38
C ASP A 90 -4.73 23.38 -9.96
N GLN A 91 -4.68 22.32 -9.14
CA GLN A 91 -5.17 22.35 -7.76
C GLN A 91 -4.06 22.49 -6.70
N GLY A 92 -2.82 22.82 -7.10
CA GLY A 92 -1.69 23.01 -6.17
C GLY A 92 -0.83 21.76 -5.91
N LEU A 93 -1.10 20.66 -6.62
CA LEU A 93 -0.21 19.50 -6.71
C LEU A 93 0.68 19.61 -7.96
N ILE A 94 1.79 18.85 -7.96
CA ILE A 94 2.71 18.77 -9.11
C ILE A 94 2.02 18.26 -10.38
N THR A 95 1.05 17.36 -10.23
CA THR A 95 0.25 16.82 -11.33
C THR A 95 -1.10 16.37 -10.79
N ASN A 96 -2.10 16.28 -11.68
CA ASN A 96 -3.41 15.82 -11.29
C ASN A 96 -3.44 14.30 -11.03
N LEU A 97 -4.28 13.87 -10.11
CA LEU A 97 -4.42 12.46 -9.78
C LEU A 97 -5.11 11.71 -10.93
N ARG A 98 -4.51 10.62 -11.40
CA ARG A 98 -5.05 9.86 -12.55
C ARG A 98 -5.14 8.36 -12.29
N TYR A 99 -4.11 7.77 -11.69
CA TYR A 99 -3.99 6.32 -11.60
C TYR A 99 -3.87 5.85 -10.15
N PRO A 100 -4.97 5.47 -9.48
CA PRO A 100 -4.91 4.94 -8.13
C PRO A 100 -4.15 3.61 -8.11
N VAL A 101 -3.08 3.55 -7.32
CA VAL A 101 -2.34 2.31 -7.07
C VAL A 101 -3.07 1.52 -6.01
N LYS A 102 -3.71 0.42 -6.44
CA LYS A 102 -4.48 -0.45 -5.55
C LYS A 102 -3.55 -1.21 -4.60
N LYS A 103 -3.92 -1.33 -3.34
CA LYS A 103 -3.28 -2.27 -2.40
C LYS A 103 -3.40 -3.68 -2.98
N GLN A 104 -2.28 -4.38 -3.15
CA GLN A 104 -2.33 -5.80 -3.47
C GLN A 104 -2.93 -6.49 -2.25
N LYS A 105 -4.12 -7.07 -2.41
CA LYS A 105 -4.63 -8.02 -1.42
C LYS A 105 -3.60 -9.13 -1.34
N ALA A 106 -3.14 -9.46 -0.13
CA ALA A 106 -2.44 -10.71 0.08
C ALA A 106 -3.43 -11.82 -0.30
N SER A 107 -3.39 -12.27 -1.55
CA SER A 107 -3.83 -13.61 -1.89
C SER A 107 -3.14 -14.51 -0.88
N GLN A 108 -3.90 -15.22 -0.05
CA GLN A 108 -3.39 -16.14 0.95
C GLN A 108 -2.42 -17.12 0.30
N ARG A 109 -1.14 -16.74 0.25
CA ARG A 109 -0.06 -17.67 0.00
C ARG A 109 0.30 -18.15 1.39
N SER A 110 -0.49 -19.10 1.85
CA SER A 110 -0.15 -19.99 2.95
C SER A 110 1.35 -20.29 2.87
N GLN A 111 2.02 -19.90 3.95
CA GLN A 111 3.32 -20.38 4.41
C GLN A 111 3.81 -21.63 3.64
N ARG A 112 4.57 -21.44 2.56
CA ARG A 112 5.61 -22.42 2.19
C ARG A 112 6.91 -21.86 2.72
N PHE A 113 7.07 -21.98 4.04
CA PHE A 113 8.40 -22.13 4.61
C PHE A 113 8.99 -23.37 3.94
N ASN A 114 9.89 -23.17 2.98
CA ASN A 114 10.80 -24.22 2.52
C ASN A 114 11.82 -24.42 3.64
N SER A 115 11.45 -25.16 4.69
CA SER A 115 12.45 -25.92 5.43
C SER A 115 12.60 -27.24 4.72
N GLY A 116 13.65 -27.35 3.91
CA GLY A 116 14.15 -28.64 3.44
C GLY A 116 14.61 -29.43 4.65
N ILE A 117 13.85 -30.47 4.99
CA ILE A 117 14.34 -31.67 5.66
C ILE A 117 13.70 -32.83 4.92
N ASP A 118 14.56 -33.69 4.40
CA ASP A 118 14.28 -34.72 3.42
C ASP A 118 13.31 -35.79 3.90
N LYS A 119 12.52 -36.24 2.93
CA LYS A 119 11.68 -37.44 2.96
C LYS A 119 12.58 -38.68 2.91
N VAL A 120 12.70 -39.43 4.01
CA VAL A 120 13.07 -40.85 3.95
C VAL A 120 12.30 -41.61 5.03
N TYR A 121 11.11 -42.09 4.68
CA TYR A 121 10.55 -43.33 5.19
C TYR A 121 9.83 -43.96 3.99
N SER A 122 10.57 -44.77 3.24
CA SER A 122 10.00 -45.65 2.23
C SER A 122 9.17 -46.71 2.95
N GLU A 123 7.95 -46.88 2.46
CA GLU A 123 6.99 -47.92 2.82
C GLU A 123 7.67 -49.30 2.73
N ILE A 124 7.82 -49.98 3.86
CA ILE A 124 8.28 -51.37 3.91
C ILE A 124 7.05 -52.23 3.61
N ASP A 125 7.13 -53.00 2.54
CA ASP A 125 6.14 -53.99 2.12
C ASP A 125 6.00 -55.06 3.21
N ASP A 126 4.78 -55.31 3.70
CA ASP A 126 4.43 -56.20 4.82
C ASP A 126 4.64 -57.72 4.53
N ALA A 127 5.52 -58.08 3.59
CA ALA A 127 5.69 -59.46 3.10
C ALA A 127 6.76 -60.30 3.83
N ASP A 128 7.58 -59.71 4.73
CA ASP A 128 8.71 -60.41 5.36
C ASP A 128 8.60 -60.61 6.88
N TYR A 129 7.38 -60.62 7.44
CA TYR A 129 7.19 -61.05 8.83
C TYR A 129 7.32 -62.58 8.96
N VAL A 130 8.51 -63.04 9.35
CA VAL A 130 8.69 -64.41 9.86
C VAL A 130 8.00 -64.53 11.21
N THR A 131 6.95 -65.36 11.29
CA THR A 131 6.32 -65.75 12.54
C THR A 131 7.29 -66.60 13.36
N VAL A 132 7.80 -66.06 14.47
CA VAL A 132 8.32 -66.89 15.56
C VAL A 132 7.17 -67.21 16.51
N LEU A 133 6.70 -68.45 16.40
CA LEU A 133 5.73 -69.08 17.29
C LEU A 133 6.31 -69.25 18.72
N PRO A 134 5.44 -69.39 19.75
CA PRO A 134 5.72 -68.99 21.14
C PRO A 134 6.78 -69.81 21.89
#